data_AF-E6SQ18-F1
#
_entry.id   AF-E6SQ18-F1
#
_cell.length_a   1.000
_cell.length_b   1.000
_cell.length_c   1.000
_cell.angle_alpha   90.00
_cell.angle_beta   90.00
_cell.angle_gamma   90.00
#
_symmetry.space_group_name_H-M   'P 1'
#
loop_
_entity.id
_entity.type
_entity.pdbx_description
1 polymer ?
#
loop_
_entity_poly.entity_id
_entity_poly.type
_entity_poly.pdbx_seq_one_letter_code
_entity_poly.pdbx_strand_id
1 'polypeptide(L)' 'MNNLSPIVKSLRKQYGLTQEDLSLKSGLGLRFVRDLEQGKESLRLDKVNQLLDFFNYEVIAAPKVKP' A
#
# COMPACT_ATOMS: atom_id res chain seq x y z
N MET A 1 10.01 -10.69 -4.73
CA MET A 1 8.55 -10.46 -4.61
C MET A 1 8.33 -9.20 -3.80
N ASN A 2 7.60 -8.22 -4.33
CA ASN A 2 7.22 -7.04 -3.56
C ASN A 2 6.07 -7.44 -2.63
N ASN A 3 6.36 -7.73 -1.36
CA ASN A 3 5.37 -8.23 -0.41
C ASN A 3 4.32 -7.17 -0.03
N LEU A 4 4.58 -5.89 -0.28
CA LEU A 4 3.69 -4.79 0.10
C LEU A 4 2.40 -4.77 -0.71
N SER A 5 2.50 -4.85 -2.03
CA SER A 5 1.36 -4.77 -2.96
C SER A 5 0.24 -5.78 -2.67
N PRO A 6 0.52 -7.09 -2.50
CA PRO A 6 -0.52 -8.06 -2.15
C PRO A 6 -1.12 -7.80 -0.77
N ILE A 7 -0.34 -7.31 0.20
CA ILE A 7 -0.85 -6.96 1.55
C ILE A 7 -1.86 -5.82 1.44
N VAL A 8 -1.50 -4.71 0.81
CA VAL A 8 -2.40 -3.55 0.69
C VAL A 8 -3.66 -3.91 -0.09
N LYS A 9 -3.53 -4.69 -1.17
CA LYS A 9 -4.69 -5.17 -1.94
C LYS A 9 -5.60 -6.08 -1.12
N SER A 10 -5.03 -6.91 -0.24
CA SER A 10 -5.79 -7.76 0.67
C SER A 10 -6.54 -6.92 1.71
N LEU A 11 -5.86 -6.00 2.37
CA LEU A 11 -6.47 -5.07 3.34
C LEU A 11 -7.61 -4.28 2.71
N ARG A 12 -7.37 -3.67 1.54
CA ARG A 12 -8.43 -2.93 0.83
C ARG A 12 -9.69 -3.78 0.61
N LYS A 13 -9.53 -5.03 0.17
CA LYS A 13 -10.64 -5.96 -0.03
C LYS A 13 -11.31 -6.37 1.28
N GLN A 14 -10.55 -6.62 2.35
CA GLN A 14 -11.06 -6.97 3.67
C GLN A 14 -11.95 -5.88 4.26
N TYR A 15 -11.60 -4.61 4.01
CA TYR A 15 -12.39 -3.45 4.43
C TYR A 15 -13.52 -3.09 3.43
N GLY A 16 -13.73 -3.88 2.37
CA GLY A 16 -14.79 -3.66 1.39
C GLY A 16 -14.62 -2.39 0.53
N LEU A 17 -13.39 -1.89 0.38
CA LEU A 17 -13.11 -0.64 -0.30
C LEU A 17 -12.81 -0.84 -1.79
N THR A 18 -13.30 0.06 -2.64
CA THR A 18 -12.77 0.22 -3.99
C THR A 18 -11.42 0.95 -3.97
N GLN A 19 -10.70 0.98 -5.09
CA GLN A 19 -9.47 1.76 -5.19
C GLN A 19 -9.73 3.27 -5.05
N GLU A 20 -10.90 3.73 -5.50
CA GLU A 20 -11.36 5.12 -5.35
C GLU A 20 -11.65 5.44 -3.88
N ASP A 21 -12.32 4.54 -3.16
CA ASP A 21 -12.55 4.72 -1.71
C ASP A 21 -11.24 4.80 -0.94
N LEU A 22 -10.29 3.91 -1.23
CA LEU A 22 -8.99 3.93 -0.58
C LEU A 22 -8.20 5.20 -0.91
N SER A 23 -8.26 5.67 -2.15
CA SER A 23 -7.66 6.94 -2.58
C SER A 23 -8.23 8.11 -1.78
N LEU A 24 -9.55 8.21 -1.70
CA LEU A 24 -10.23 9.28 -0.96
C LEU A 24 -9.93 9.23 0.54
N LYS A 25 -10.01 8.04 1.15
CA LYS A 25 -9.79 7.85 2.60
C LYS A 25 -8.34 8.06 3.03
N SER A 26 -7.37 7.70 2.19
CA SER A 26 -5.94 7.91 2.48
C SER A 26 -5.43 9.31 2.11
N GLY A 27 -6.22 10.11 1.39
CA GLY A 27 -5.79 11.41 0.87
C GLY A 27 -4.70 11.31 -0.20
N LEU A 28 -4.62 10.17 -0.89
CA LEU A 28 -3.66 9.89 -1.95
C LEU A 28 -4.38 9.83 -3.29
N GLY A 29 -3.72 10.23 -4.37
CA GLY A 29 -4.32 10.16 -5.71
C GLY A 29 -4.59 8.71 -6.15
N LEU A 30 -5.66 8.49 -6.91
CA LEU A 30 -6.06 7.17 -7.41
C LEU A 30 -4.95 6.44 -8.17
N ARG A 31 -4.14 7.20 -8.91
CA ARG A 31 -2.96 6.66 -9.62
C ARG A 31 -1.93 6.09 -8.66
N PHE A 32 -1.72 6.70 -7.49
CA PHE A 32 -0.80 6.17 -6.49
C PHE A 32 -1.29 4.82 -5.95
N VAL A 33 -2.59 4.70 -5.62
CA VAL A 33 -3.18 3.44 -5.14
C VAL A 33 -3.02 2.33 -6.19
N ARG A 34 -3.27 2.64 -7.46
CA ARG A 34 -3.09 1.68 -8.57
C ARG A 34 -1.63 1.25 -8.74
N ASP A 35 -0.72 2.23 -8.82
CA ASP A 35 0.72 1.98 -8.93
C ASP A 35 1.22 1.09 -7.78
N LEU A 36 0.76 1.37 -6.56
CA LEU A 36 1.11 0.58 -5.37
C LEU A 36 0.58 -0.86 -5.44
N GLU A 37 -0.70 -1.05 -5.77
CA GLU A 37 -1.29 -2.40 -5.86
C GLU A 37 -0.77 -3.21 -7.04
N GLN A 38 -0.32 -2.57 -8.11
CA GLN A 38 0.30 -3.21 -9.28
C GLN A 38 1.78 -3.54 -9.05
N GLY A 39 2.36 -3.08 -7.92
CA GLY A 39 3.74 -3.40 -7.58
C GLY A 39 4.76 -2.60 -8.36
N LYS A 40 4.47 -1.32 -8.65
CA LYS A 40 5.45 -0.39 -9.22
C LYS A 40 6.77 -0.45 -8.46
N GLU A 41 7.87 -0.51 -9.22
CA GLU A 41 9.22 -0.69 -8.67
C GLU A 41 9.64 0.43 -7.72
N SER A 42 9.21 1.66 -7.98
CA SER A 42 9.52 2.83 -7.17
C SER A 42 8.27 3.56 -6.71
N LEU A 43 8.18 3.74 -5.39
CA LEU A 43 7.16 4.50 -4.69
C LEU A 43 7.83 5.35 -3.62
N ARG A 44 7.22 6.48 -3.30
CA ARG A 44 7.69 7.36 -2.23
C ARG A 44 7.28 6.79 -0.87
N LEU A 45 8.24 6.57 0.03
CA LEU A 45 8.01 5.94 1.33
C LEU A 45 7.04 6.75 2.23
N ASP A 46 7.12 8.09 2.21
CA ASP A 46 6.20 8.96 2.95
C ASP A 46 4.74 8.71 2.54
N LYS A 47 4.51 8.48 1.25
CA LYS A 47 3.18 8.20 0.71
C LYS A 47 2.73 6.77 0.94
N VAL A 48 3.66 5.82 0.98
CA VAL A 48 3.36 4.45 1.38
C VAL A 48 2.91 4.43 2.84
N ASN A 49 3.66 5.05 3.75
CA ASN A 49 3.28 5.11 5.16
C ASN A 49 1.96 5.87 5.37
N GLN A 50 1.73 6.98 4.67
CA GLN A 50 0.43 7.66 4.69
C GLN A 50 -0.75 6.73 4.33
N LEU A 51 -0.57 5.82 3.36
CA LEU A 51 -1.59 4.83 3.01
C LEU A 51 -1.71 3.76 4.10
N LEU A 52 -0.60 3.28 4.62
CA LEU A 52 -0.56 2.21 5.62
C LEU A 52 -1.12 2.66 6.98
N ASP A 53 -0.96 3.93 7.34
CA ASP A 53 -1.51 4.53 8.56
C ASP A 53 -3.04 4.36 8.62
N PHE A 54 -3.72 4.41 7.46
CA PHE A 54 -5.17 4.15 7.38
C PHE A 54 -5.56 2.75 7.89
N PHE A 55 -4.64 1.79 7.81
CA PHE A 55 -4.83 0.42 8.27
C PHE A 55 -4.14 0.15 9.63
N ASN A 56 -3.54 1.15 10.28
CA ASN A 56 -2.61 0.99 11.42
C ASN A 56 -1.38 0.12 11.08
N TYR A 57 -0.79 0.32 9.90
CA TYR A 57 0.45 -0.32 9.47
C TYR A 57 1.53 0.74 9.24
N GLU A 58 2.79 0.32 9.26
CA GLU A 58 3.93 1.12 8.84
C GLU A 58 4.97 0.22 8.14
N VAL A 59 5.81 0.82 7.29
CA VAL A 59 6.98 0.13 6.74
C VAL A 59 8.09 0.10 7.80
N ILE A 60 8.56 -1.11 8.11
CA ILE A 60 9.73 -1.34 8.97
C ILE A 60 10.90 -1.92 8.18
N ALA A 61 12.12 -1.65 8.63
CA ALA A 61 13.30 -2.35 8.16
C ALA A 61 13.29 -3.78 8.73
N ALA A 62 13.44 -4.78 7.85
CA ALA A 62 13.58 -6.18 8.24
C ALA A 62 14.82 -6.80 7.56
N PRO A 63 15.50 -7.77 8.20
CA PRO A 63 16.56 -8.52 7.55
C PRO A 63 16.06 -9.16 6.25
N LYS A 64 16.88 -9.10 5.19
CA LYS A 64 16.55 -9.81 3.95
C LYS A 64 16.63 -11.31 4.22
N VAL A 65 15.53 -12.02 4.00
CA VAL A 65 15.55 -13.49 3.93
C VAL A 65 16.39 -13.85 2.70
N LYS A 66 17.56 -14.45 2.92
CA LYS A 66 18.32 -15.05 1.82
C LYS A 66 17.54 -16.27 1.32
N PRO A 67 17.41 -16.44 0.00
CA PRO A 67 16.79 -17.63 -0.57
C PRO A 67 17.54 -18.90 -0.16
#